data_AF-A0A7W7ZXM9-F1
#
_entry.id   AF-A0A7W7ZXM9-F1
#
_cell.length_a   1.000
_cell.length_b   1.000
_cell.length_c   1.000
_cell.angle_alpha   90.00
_cell.angle_beta   90.00
_cell.angle_gamma   90.00
#
_symmetry.space_group_name_H-M   'P 1'
#
loop_
_entity.id
_entity.type
_entity.pdbx_description
1 polymer ?
#
loop_
_entity_poly.entity_id
_entity_poly.type
_entity_poly.pdbx_seq_one_letter_code
_entity_poly.pdbx_strand_id
1 'polypeptide(L)'
;MLTRRQFGMGAIALGLPLSVRPAGYDYTTRETFDLFDKVFHDSGLTGQPTHTNELGALGWGQSYVLWAFVRMYEAYKDTHYLDRLIHNADLVLAGRDSVRGVTDYRGLSLPGWRNTSYTAGGVTLLDAAGTPVLEVRSALTNVSDAVVTVKAGSSAERFTIVVDNPKKKRVSTFTDLTVDDTVDNAVERVLAAYPTPNMVTAKRLAAGAPAHGTFPMAAAPVHFSVHTGMITYPMAAFVRLVRQSPRLQRIPKYRDKAREYLQAVREAAAIHDREWHDDGYFIWPKHMPVPYDGTEQPHNQSLGLGQTYAELAVATGERRYRERTRAMAGAFGRDLRANDKDAYVWPYWPSSGVMYRGYTKADDVSEWTPSYGRPPVGAQQMEDLSHAGIDVEFAAAARRAGLGFRGHDMARLARTYTRNLATSDNGVATTFLYVDGGGGLAPAGQYLQAPRFMPVAPWDPDLFTHARKVYDDHAVESQAGSTLLNVAYLNWFARRS
;
A
#
# COMPACT_ATOMS: atom_id res chain seq x y z
N MET A 1 -16.77 15.82 -5.79
CA MET A 1 -16.26 14.84 -6.77
C MET A 1 -14.75 14.72 -6.57
N LEU A 2 -14.31 13.76 -5.76
CA LEU A 2 -12.90 13.52 -5.43
C LEU A 2 -12.53 12.09 -5.85
N THR A 3 -12.45 11.88 -7.16
CA THR A 3 -11.94 10.67 -7.79
C THR A 3 -10.93 11.10 -8.84
N ARG A 4 -9.67 11.32 -8.44
CA ARG A 4 -8.52 11.48 -9.37
C ARG A 4 -7.24 11.69 -8.57
N ARG A 5 -6.31 10.73 -8.69
CA ARG A 5 -4.87 10.90 -8.45
C ARG A 5 -4.43 11.11 -7.00
N GLN A 6 -4.30 10.04 -6.21
CA GLN A 6 -3.47 10.09 -4.99
C GLN A 6 -2.53 8.89 -4.77
N PHE A 7 -2.41 7.93 -5.68
CA PHE A 7 -1.44 6.84 -5.57
C PHE A 7 -0.64 6.60 -6.87
N GLY A 8 0.02 7.64 -7.36
CA GLY A 8 0.97 7.52 -8.47
C GLY A 8 2.12 8.47 -8.28
N MET A 9 3.24 7.98 -7.74
CA MET A 9 4.51 8.69 -7.87
C MET A 9 5.04 8.45 -9.27
N GLY A 10 5.10 9.52 -10.08
CA GLY A 10 5.82 9.53 -11.34
C GLY A 10 7.30 9.78 -11.08
N ALA A 11 8.15 8.88 -11.57
CA ALA A 11 9.56 9.15 -11.79
C ALA A 11 9.72 9.90 -13.12
N ILE A 12 10.38 11.06 -13.08
CA ILE A 12 10.78 11.82 -14.27
C ILE A 12 12.12 11.21 -14.73
N ALA A 13 12.13 10.55 -15.89
CA ALA A 13 13.36 10.14 -16.55
C ALA A 13 13.84 11.28 -17.48
N LEU A 14 15.02 11.84 -17.18
CA LEU A 14 15.73 12.76 -18.06
C LEU A 14 16.48 11.96 -19.12
N GLY A 15 16.32 12.34 -20.39
CA GLY A 15 16.90 11.64 -21.54
C GLY A 15 18.43 11.75 -21.59
N LEU A 16 19.07 10.59 -21.76
CA LEU A 16 20.46 10.44 -22.17
C LEU A 16 20.51 9.79 -23.56
N PRO A 17 21.57 10.05 -24.35
CA PRO A 17 21.60 9.76 -25.78
C PRO A 17 21.56 8.26 -26.06
N LEU A 18 20.93 7.92 -27.20
CA LEU A 18 20.72 6.58 -27.73
C LEU A 18 22.02 5.76 -27.77
N SER A 19 22.23 4.93 -26.76
CA SER A 19 23.12 3.78 -26.85
C SER A 19 22.48 2.73 -27.74
N VAL A 20 23.31 2.09 -28.56
CA VAL A 20 22.99 0.91 -29.38
C VAL A 20 22.07 -0.03 -28.60
N ARG A 21 20.85 -0.29 -29.10
CA ARG A 21 19.88 -1.18 -28.47
C ARG A 21 20.55 -2.55 -28.28
N PRO A 22 20.79 -3.02 -27.04
CA PRO A 22 21.19 -4.41 -26.86
C PRO A 22 20.08 -5.32 -27.42
N ALA A 23 20.44 -6.51 -27.86
CA ALA A 23 19.46 -7.54 -28.16
C ALA A 23 18.47 -7.63 -26.99
N GLY A 24 17.17 -7.64 -27.28
CA GLY A 24 16.12 -7.58 -26.24
C GLY A 24 16.35 -8.65 -25.16
N TYR A 25 16.06 -8.32 -23.91
CA TYR A 25 16.17 -9.27 -22.81
C TYR A 25 15.20 -10.45 -23.00
N ASP A 26 15.63 -11.67 -22.70
CA ASP A 26 14.69 -12.77 -22.50
C ASP A 26 14.25 -12.77 -21.03
N TYR A 27 13.11 -12.14 -20.76
CA TYR A 27 12.55 -12.02 -19.40
C TYR A 27 12.13 -13.35 -18.75
N THR A 28 12.29 -14.48 -19.44
CA THR A 28 12.03 -15.84 -18.91
C THR A 28 13.31 -16.59 -18.50
N THR A 29 14.45 -15.91 -18.51
CA THR A 29 15.76 -16.46 -18.16
C THR A 29 16.27 -15.91 -16.83
N ARG A 30 17.07 -16.74 -16.13
CA ARG A 30 17.70 -16.33 -14.88
C ARG A 30 18.76 -15.27 -15.12
N GLU A 31 19.40 -15.29 -16.28
CA GLU A 31 20.43 -14.35 -16.69
C GLU A 31 19.87 -12.92 -16.71
N THR A 32 18.65 -12.72 -17.23
CA THR A 32 17.97 -11.42 -17.18
C THR A 32 17.62 -11.02 -15.75
N PHE A 33 17.11 -11.95 -14.94
CA PHE A 33 16.80 -11.67 -13.54
C PHE A 33 18.04 -11.28 -12.74
N ASP A 34 19.11 -12.07 -12.83
CA ASP A 34 20.37 -11.88 -12.09
C ASP A 34 21.05 -10.56 -12.50
N LEU A 35 20.96 -10.17 -13.78
CA LEU A 35 21.38 -8.85 -14.26
C LEU A 35 20.54 -7.73 -13.63
N PHE A 36 19.21 -7.85 -13.64
CA PHE A 36 18.32 -6.83 -13.10
C PHE A 36 18.50 -6.66 -11.60
N ASP A 37 18.78 -7.77 -10.90
CA ASP A 37 19.03 -7.81 -9.47
C ASP A 37 20.30 -7.06 -9.14
N LYS A 38 21.38 -7.31 -9.89
CA LYS A 38 22.62 -6.55 -9.78
C LYS A 38 22.40 -5.05 -10.05
N VAL A 39 21.78 -4.70 -11.17
CA VAL A 39 21.54 -3.29 -11.56
C VAL A 39 20.72 -2.56 -10.50
N PHE A 40 19.67 -3.17 -9.97
CA PHE A 40 18.85 -2.55 -8.93
C PHE A 40 19.66 -2.26 -7.66
N HIS A 41 20.45 -3.21 -7.18
CA HIS A 41 21.24 -3.02 -5.95
C HIS A 41 22.42 -2.05 -6.15
N ASP A 42 23.05 -2.05 -7.33
CA ASP A 42 24.15 -1.12 -7.66
C ASP A 42 23.64 0.32 -7.86
N SER A 43 22.37 0.49 -8.24
CA SER A 43 21.80 1.81 -8.57
C SER A 43 21.53 2.72 -7.36
N GLY A 44 21.36 2.16 -6.16
CA GLY A 44 20.89 2.90 -4.99
C GLY A 44 19.44 3.43 -5.12
N LEU A 45 18.67 2.97 -6.11
CA LEU A 45 17.28 3.38 -6.31
C LEU A 45 16.41 3.10 -5.07
N THR A 46 15.29 3.83 -4.94
CA THR A 46 14.35 3.67 -3.83
C THR A 46 13.93 2.20 -3.69
N GLY A 47 13.94 1.71 -2.45
CA GLY A 47 13.64 0.33 -2.14
C GLY A 47 14.84 -0.58 -1.88
N GLN A 48 16.06 -0.05 -1.71
CA GLN A 48 17.18 -0.82 -1.12
C GLN A 48 16.84 -1.38 0.29
N PRO A 49 17.45 -2.51 0.70
CA PRO A 49 17.22 -3.14 2.01
C PRO A 49 17.60 -2.28 3.23
N THR A 50 18.48 -1.29 3.05
CA THR A 50 18.94 -0.38 4.10
C THR A 50 18.10 0.90 4.20
N HIS A 51 17.14 1.09 3.31
CA HIS A 51 16.21 2.21 3.40
C HIS A 51 15.24 2.04 4.55
N THR A 52 14.59 3.14 4.91
CA THR A 52 13.55 3.19 5.92
C THR A 52 12.15 3.23 5.26
N ASN A 53 11.09 3.02 6.04
CA ASN A 53 9.73 2.93 5.49
C ASN A 53 8.89 4.22 5.59
N GLU A 54 9.49 5.33 6.05
CA GLU A 54 8.86 6.64 6.21
C GLU A 54 8.14 7.08 4.94
N LEU A 55 8.75 6.79 3.77
CA LEU A 55 8.18 7.06 2.45
C LEU A 55 7.74 5.80 1.69
N GLY A 56 7.61 4.66 2.38
CA GLY A 56 7.09 3.42 1.82
C GLY A 56 8.12 2.61 1.02
N ALA A 57 9.40 2.97 1.08
CA ALA A 57 10.44 2.34 0.27
C ALA A 57 10.58 0.82 0.53
N LEU A 58 10.40 0.39 1.77
CA LEU A 58 10.42 -1.04 2.11
C LEU A 58 9.13 -1.73 1.65
N GLY A 59 7.96 -1.13 1.93
CA GLY A 59 6.65 -1.69 1.57
C GLY A 59 6.38 -1.77 0.06
N TRP A 60 6.82 -0.78 -0.72
CA TRP A 60 6.59 -0.65 -2.17
C TRP A 60 7.85 -0.78 -3.03
N GLY A 61 8.94 -1.25 -2.45
CA GLY A 61 10.20 -1.48 -3.15
C GLY A 61 10.81 -2.80 -2.73
N GLN A 62 11.38 -2.82 -1.52
CA GLN A 62 12.16 -3.97 -1.07
C GLN A 62 11.33 -5.25 -0.87
N SER A 63 10.07 -5.11 -0.48
CA SER A 63 9.11 -6.22 -0.38
C SER A 63 9.01 -7.02 -1.69
N TYR A 64 8.99 -6.32 -2.83
CA TYR A 64 8.94 -6.93 -4.15
C TYR A 64 10.23 -7.70 -4.47
N VAL A 65 11.39 -7.13 -4.12
CA VAL A 65 12.70 -7.79 -4.29
C VAL A 65 12.78 -9.09 -3.48
N LEU A 66 12.39 -9.04 -2.21
CA LEU A 66 12.34 -10.22 -1.34
C LEU A 66 11.40 -11.29 -1.91
N TRP A 67 10.24 -10.90 -2.45
CA TRP A 67 9.31 -11.82 -3.07
C TRP A 67 9.83 -12.38 -4.41
N ALA A 68 10.57 -11.57 -5.17
CA ALA A 68 11.23 -12.00 -6.39
C ALA A 68 12.21 -13.16 -6.14
N PHE A 69 12.99 -13.08 -5.05
CA PHE A 69 13.88 -14.18 -4.65
C PHE A 69 13.13 -15.46 -4.28
N VAL A 70 11.96 -15.36 -3.66
CA VAL A 70 11.11 -16.54 -3.41
C VAL A 70 10.68 -17.17 -4.74
N ARG A 71 10.22 -16.36 -5.71
CA ARG A 71 9.80 -16.86 -7.03
C ARG A 71 10.94 -17.49 -7.82
N MET A 72 12.13 -16.90 -7.79
CA MET A 72 13.31 -17.47 -8.43
C MET A 72 13.76 -18.77 -7.78
N TYR A 73 13.71 -18.87 -6.44
CA TYR A 73 13.92 -20.16 -5.76
C TYR A 73 12.87 -21.19 -6.19
N GLU A 74 11.59 -20.80 -6.26
CA GLU A 74 10.53 -21.71 -6.69
C GLU A 74 10.72 -22.19 -8.14
N ALA A 75 11.25 -21.34 -9.03
CA ALA A 75 11.52 -21.64 -10.44
C ALA A 75 12.74 -22.55 -10.64
N TYR A 76 13.86 -22.26 -9.96
CA TYR A 76 15.15 -22.91 -10.23
C TYR A 76 15.61 -23.89 -9.15
N LYS A 77 14.97 -23.88 -7.97
CA LYS A 77 15.38 -24.62 -6.76
C LYS A 77 16.83 -24.37 -6.33
N ASP A 78 17.40 -23.25 -6.79
CA ASP A 78 18.76 -22.80 -6.48
C ASP A 78 18.75 -22.00 -5.18
N THR A 79 19.48 -22.48 -4.17
CA THR A 79 19.50 -21.86 -2.85
C THR A 79 20.21 -20.51 -2.82
N HIS A 80 20.94 -20.13 -3.89
CA HIS A 80 21.46 -18.77 -4.05
C HIS A 80 20.39 -17.70 -3.81
N TYR A 81 19.16 -17.91 -4.34
CA TYR A 81 18.07 -16.95 -4.14
C TYR A 81 17.57 -16.89 -2.69
N LEU A 82 17.62 -18.00 -1.95
CA LEU A 82 17.32 -17.99 -0.52
C LEU A 82 18.39 -17.25 0.28
N ASP A 83 19.66 -17.35 -0.12
CA ASP A 83 20.75 -16.60 0.49
C ASP A 83 20.61 -15.09 0.25
N ARG A 84 20.24 -14.70 -0.98
CA ARG A 84 19.90 -13.31 -1.33
C ARG A 84 18.74 -12.79 -0.49
N LEU A 85 17.68 -13.58 -0.34
CA LEU A 85 16.54 -13.24 0.52
C LEU A 85 16.99 -13.01 1.97
N ILE A 86 17.80 -13.92 2.54
CA ILE A 86 18.27 -13.80 3.92
C ILE A 86 19.06 -12.51 4.14
N HIS A 87 20.04 -12.24 3.26
CA HIS A 87 20.85 -11.03 3.37
C HIS A 87 20.00 -9.77 3.40
N ASN A 88 19.04 -9.68 2.50
CA ASN A 88 18.15 -8.53 2.37
C ASN A 88 17.13 -8.43 3.51
N ALA A 89 16.56 -9.55 3.95
CA ALA A 89 15.61 -9.59 5.05
C ALA A 89 16.25 -9.21 6.38
N ASP A 90 17.49 -9.64 6.63
CA ASP A 90 18.24 -9.26 7.84
C ASP A 90 18.46 -7.75 7.94
N LEU A 91 18.82 -7.11 6.83
CA LEU A 91 18.97 -5.64 6.75
C LEU A 91 17.64 -4.92 6.99
N VAL A 92 16.55 -5.42 6.41
CA VAL A 92 15.20 -4.87 6.64
C VAL A 92 14.77 -5.02 8.11
N LEU A 93 15.05 -6.15 8.75
CA LEU A 93 14.75 -6.40 10.17
C LEU A 93 15.59 -5.53 11.11
N ALA A 94 16.81 -5.16 10.72
CA ALA A 94 17.63 -4.19 11.44
C ALA A 94 17.06 -2.76 11.36
N GLY A 95 16.24 -2.47 10.33
CA GLY A 95 15.53 -1.21 10.15
C GLY A 95 14.20 -1.09 10.90
N ARG A 96 13.83 -2.05 11.77
CA ARG A 96 12.59 -1.98 12.55
C ARG A 96 12.62 -0.82 13.54
N ASP A 97 11.44 -0.27 13.82
CA ASP A 97 11.31 0.89 14.70
C ASP A 97 11.77 0.59 16.15
N SER A 98 11.48 -0.62 16.65
CA SER A 98 11.98 -1.13 17.94
C SER A 98 13.50 -1.26 18.02
N VAL A 99 14.19 -1.34 16.88
CA VAL A 99 15.67 -1.39 16.80
C VAL A 99 16.22 0.04 16.68
N ARG A 100 15.55 0.88 15.88
CA ARG A 100 15.93 2.28 15.65
C ARG A 100 15.61 3.20 16.84
N GLY A 101 14.76 2.77 17.77
CA GLY A 101 14.32 3.58 18.92
C GLY A 101 13.33 4.68 18.54
N VAL A 102 12.60 4.52 17.44
CA VAL A 102 11.60 5.50 16.99
C VAL A 102 10.19 5.01 17.31
N THR A 103 9.23 5.94 17.46
CA THR A 103 7.87 5.63 17.88
C THR A 103 6.83 5.90 16.80
N ASP A 104 5.70 5.21 16.85
CA ASP A 104 4.50 5.62 16.11
C ASP A 104 3.77 6.79 16.79
N TYR A 105 2.61 7.18 16.24
CA TYR A 105 1.76 8.25 16.75
C TYR A 105 1.25 8.03 18.18
N ARG A 106 1.34 6.82 18.72
CA ARG A 106 0.95 6.47 20.09
C ARG A 106 2.12 6.57 21.07
N GLY A 107 3.31 6.93 20.59
CA GLY A 107 4.54 6.90 21.38
C GLY A 107 5.11 5.48 21.55
N LEU A 108 4.66 4.49 20.76
CA LEU A 108 5.12 3.11 20.88
C LEU A 108 6.24 2.80 19.88
N SER A 109 7.35 2.26 20.35
CA SER A 109 8.42 1.71 19.52
C SER A 109 8.19 0.22 19.30
N LEU A 110 7.67 -0.15 18.14
CA LEU A 110 7.14 -1.49 17.85
C LEU A 110 8.02 -2.23 16.82
N PRO A 111 7.97 -3.58 16.76
CA PRO A 111 8.78 -4.38 15.85
C PRO A 111 8.24 -4.37 14.40
N GLY A 112 7.96 -3.17 13.86
CA GLY A 112 7.48 -2.92 12.52
C GLY A 112 8.19 -1.75 11.86
N TRP A 113 7.60 -1.21 10.79
CA TRP A 113 8.16 -0.09 10.03
C TRP A 113 7.10 0.99 9.76
N ARG A 114 7.13 2.09 10.52
CA ARG A 114 6.22 3.22 10.34
C ARG A 114 6.40 3.94 8.99
N ASN A 115 5.37 4.67 8.60
CA ASN A 115 5.28 5.50 7.40
C ASN A 115 4.66 6.86 7.74
N THR A 116 4.97 7.89 6.94
CA THR A 116 4.44 9.26 7.07
C THR A 116 3.88 9.85 5.78
N SER A 117 3.92 9.14 4.65
CA SER A 117 3.47 9.65 3.34
C SER A 117 1.94 9.72 3.21
N TYR A 118 1.24 8.78 3.82
CA TYR A 118 -0.22 8.67 3.69
C TYR A 118 -0.95 9.03 4.98
N THR A 119 -0.23 9.60 5.95
CA THR A 119 -0.75 9.91 7.27
C THR A 119 -1.30 11.33 7.29
N ALA A 120 -2.35 11.51 8.07
CA ALA A 120 -2.80 12.84 8.44
C ALA A 120 -1.82 13.47 9.44
N GLY A 121 -1.99 14.76 9.68
CA GLY A 121 -1.13 15.49 10.61
C GLY A 121 -1.51 16.95 10.71
N GLY A 122 -0.68 17.73 11.37
CA GLY A 122 -1.07 19.06 11.79
C GLY A 122 0.06 19.89 12.34
N VAL A 123 -0.33 21.03 12.89
CA VAL A 123 0.52 21.88 13.71
C VAL A 123 -0.27 22.39 14.90
N THR A 124 0.38 22.40 16.05
CA THR A 124 -0.14 23.04 17.26
C THR A 124 0.29 24.50 17.26
N LEU A 125 -0.68 25.41 17.22
CA LEU A 125 -0.45 26.84 17.30
C LEU A 125 -0.45 27.28 18.77
N LEU A 126 0.56 28.06 19.13
CA LEU A 126 0.73 28.62 20.47
C LEU A 126 0.26 30.07 20.50
N ASP A 127 -0.21 30.57 21.64
CA ASP A 127 -0.39 32.00 21.89
C ASP A 127 0.95 32.72 22.11
N ALA A 128 0.91 34.02 22.39
CA ALA A 128 2.09 34.83 22.67
C ALA A 128 2.84 34.43 23.96
N ALA A 129 2.19 33.72 24.88
CA ALA A 129 2.78 33.22 26.12
C ALA A 129 3.37 31.81 25.98
N GLY A 130 3.21 31.17 24.81
CA GLY A 130 3.66 29.81 24.55
C GLY A 130 2.64 28.73 24.92
N THR A 131 1.40 29.10 25.23
CA THR A 131 0.32 28.16 25.54
C THR A 131 -0.27 27.56 24.25
N PRO A 132 -0.42 26.24 24.13
CA PRO A 132 -1.15 25.62 23.02
C PRO A 132 -2.62 26.02 23.01
N VAL A 133 -3.10 26.67 21.94
CA VAL A 133 -4.49 27.16 21.85
C VAL A 133 -5.32 26.46 20.78
N LEU A 134 -4.73 26.14 19.64
CA LEU A 134 -5.44 25.56 18.49
C LEU A 134 -4.54 24.58 17.74
N GLU A 135 -5.07 23.40 17.43
CA GLU A 135 -4.45 22.47 16.49
C GLU A 135 -5.09 22.64 15.11
N VAL A 136 -4.27 22.91 14.09
CA VAL A 136 -4.69 22.98 12.68
C VAL A 136 -4.23 21.72 11.99
N ARG A 137 -5.16 21.00 11.36
CA ARG A 137 -4.99 19.62 10.91
C ARG A 137 -5.33 19.47 9.44
N SER A 138 -4.76 18.47 8.80
CA SER A 138 -5.07 18.10 7.42
C SER A 138 -4.99 16.59 7.21
N ALA A 139 -6.00 16.07 6.51
CA ALA A 139 -6.07 14.70 6.02
C ALA A 139 -5.46 14.52 4.63
N LEU A 140 -4.75 15.52 4.11
CA LEU A 140 -4.14 15.45 2.80
C LEU A 140 -2.84 14.62 2.85
N THR A 141 -2.62 13.72 1.89
CA THR A 141 -1.36 12.95 1.82
C THR A 141 -0.12 13.87 1.74
N ASN A 142 1.03 13.41 2.23
CA ASN A 142 2.25 14.21 2.37
C ASN A 142 2.00 15.56 3.07
N VAL A 143 1.31 15.53 4.21
CA VAL A 143 0.94 16.75 4.95
C VAL A 143 2.15 17.60 5.35
N SER A 144 3.34 17.00 5.52
CA SER A 144 4.58 17.73 5.79
C SER A 144 5.04 18.68 4.67
N ASP A 145 4.44 18.59 3.47
CA ASP A 145 4.67 19.56 2.39
C ASP A 145 3.90 20.88 2.61
N ALA A 146 3.01 20.95 3.61
CA ALA A 146 2.14 22.09 3.86
C ALA A 146 2.62 22.97 5.02
N VAL A 147 2.23 24.24 4.97
CA VAL A 147 2.46 25.23 6.03
C VAL A 147 1.15 25.91 6.42
N VAL A 148 1.09 26.37 7.67
CA VAL A 148 -0.02 27.18 8.21
C VAL A 148 0.51 28.57 8.51
N THR A 149 -0.06 29.59 7.88
CA THR A 149 0.23 30.99 8.19
C THR A 149 -0.92 31.61 8.99
N VAL A 150 -0.60 32.15 10.15
CA VAL A 150 -1.52 32.91 11.02
C VAL A 150 -1.25 34.40 10.82
N LYS A 151 -2.30 35.16 10.47
CA LYS A 151 -2.28 36.61 10.28
C LYS A 151 -3.27 37.29 11.23
N ALA A 152 -3.10 38.58 11.45
CA ALA A 152 -4.07 39.39 12.19
C ALA A 152 -5.46 39.33 11.53
N GLY A 153 -6.51 39.36 12.37
CA GLY A 153 -7.90 39.52 11.97
C GLY A 153 -8.39 40.96 12.13
N SER A 154 -9.69 41.13 12.28
CA SER A 154 -10.36 42.44 12.44
C SER A 154 -10.17 43.06 13.83
N SER A 155 -9.74 42.27 14.82
CA SER A 155 -9.45 42.71 16.19
C SER A 155 -8.32 41.87 16.80
N ALA A 156 -7.86 42.22 18.00
CA ALA A 156 -6.77 41.54 18.69
C ALA A 156 -7.05 40.07 19.02
N GLU A 157 -8.33 39.70 19.20
CA GLU A 157 -8.75 38.32 19.50
C GLU A 157 -9.04 37.51 18.23
N ARG A 158 -9.02 38.16 17.05
CA ARG A 158 -9.36 37.53 15.78
C ARG A 158 -8.14 37.37 14.89
N PHE A 159 -8.13 36.30 14.10
CA PHE A 159 -6.98 35.92 13.28
C PHE A 159 -7.43 35.26 11.98
N THR A 160 -6.55 35.25 10.97
CA THR A 160 -6.77 34.54 9.70
C THR A 160 -5.80 33.38 9.60
N ILE A 161 -6.29 32.19 9.26
CA ILE A 161 -5.47 31.02 8.92
C ILE A 161 -5.41 30.85 7.40
N VAL A 162 -4.20 30.67 6.88
CA VAL A 162 -3.94 30.20 5.50
C VAL A 162 -3.18 28.90 5.57
N VAL A 163 -3.78 27.80 5.09
CA VAL A 163 -3.09 26.52 4.90
C VAL A 163 -2.68 26.43 3.43
N ASP A 164 -1.38 26.40 3.17
CA ASP A 164 -0.80 26.31 1.82
C ASP A 164 -0.03 24.99 1.65
N ASN A 165 -0.32 24.27 0.56
CA ASN A 165 0.47 23.14 0.10
C ASN A 165 1.03 23.46 -1.30
N PRO A 166 2.28 23.98 -1.39
CA PRO A 166 2.87 24.40 -2.64
C PRO A 166 3.10 23.23 -3.62
N LYS A 167 3.44 22.03 -3.11
CA LYS A 167 3.66 20.84 -3.94
C LYS A 167 2.39 20.41 -4.68
N LYS A 168 1.24 20.53 -4.03
CA LYS A 168 -0.07 20.18 -4.59
C LYS A 168 -0.79 21.35 -5.24
N LYS A 169 -0.25 22.58 -5.14
CA LYS A 169 -0.85 23.83 -5.63
C LYS A 169 -2.25 24.05 -5.04
N ARG A 170 -2.38 23.92 -3.72
CA ARG A 170 -3.66 24.02 -3.01
C ARG A 170 -3.55 24.99 -1.84
N VAL A 171 -4.53 25.88 -1.72
CA VAL A 171 -4.62 26.84 -0.62
C VAL A 171 -6.01 26.74 0.02
N SER A 172 -6.09 26.89 1.33
CA SER A 172 -7.34 27.00 2.08
C SER A 172 -7.22 28.15 3.07
N THR A 173 -8.11 29.13 2.98
CA THR A 173 -8.06 30.35 3.78
C THR A 173 -9.32 30.50 4.61
N PHE A 174 -9.15 30.81 5.89
CA PHE A 174 -10.23 31.04 6.84
C PHE A 174 -10.00 32.40 7.51
N THR A 175 -10.84 33.37 7.17
CA THR A 175 -10.66 34.75 7.59
C THR A 175 -11.35 35.03 8.92
N ASP A 176 -10.70 35.85 9.73
CA ASP A 176 -11.30 36.47 10.91
C ASP A 176 -11.92 35.47 11.90
N LEU A 177 -11.20 34.41 12.23
CA LEU A 177 -11.53 33.37 13.21
C LEU A 177 -11.30 33.85 14.65
N THR A 178 -11.95 33.20 15.61
CA THR A 178 -11.68 33.32 17.07
C THR A 178 -11.70 31.93 17.72
N VAL A 179 -10.97 31.73 18.81
CA VAL A 179 -11.02 30.46 19.58
C VAL A 179 -12.08 30.51 20.70
N ASP A 180 -12.46 31.71 21.13
CA ASP A 180 -13.14 31.91 22.41
C ASP A 180 -14.66 32.08 22.31
N ASP A 181 -15.19 32.23 21.10
CA ASP A 181 -16.63 32.38 20.86
C ASP A 181 -17.35 31.02 20.82
N THR A 182 -18.41 30.84 21.61
CA THR A 182 -19.16 29.59 21.62
C THR A 182 -20.05 29.37 20.39
N VAL A 183 -20.34 30.44 19.63
CA VAL A 183 -21.23 30.44 18.46
C VAL A 183 -20.45 30.56 17.15
N ASP A 184 -19.34 31.32 17.13
CA ASP A 184 -18.54 31.61 15.92
C ASP A 184 -17.05 31.24 16.06
N ASN A 185 -16.73 30.10 16.70
CA ASN A 185 -15.32 29.69 16.84
C ASN A 185 -14.72 29.08 15.56
N ALA A 186 -13.39 29.10 15.55
CA ALA A 186 -12.53 28.55 14.51
C ALA A 186 -12.85 27.08 14.18
N VAL A 187 -13.16 26.25 15.17
CA VAL A 187 -13.41 24.82 14.96
C VAL A 187 -14.68 24.64 14.13
N GLU A 188 -15.78 25.27 14.53
CA GLU A 188 -17.05 25.19 13.82
C GLU A 188 -16.97 25.79 12.41
N ARG A 189 -16.31 26.94 12.23
CA ARG A 189 -16.16 27.56 10.92
C ARG A 189 -15.31 26.72 9.95
N VAL A 190 -14.22 26.14 10.45
CA VAL A 190 -13.38 25.24 9.65
C VAL A 190 -14.14 23.96 9.29
N LEU A 191 -14.87 23.37 10.25
CA LEU A 191 -15.69 22.19 10.02
C LEU A 191 -16.83 22.47 9.03
N ALA A 192 -17.52 23.61 9.15
CA ALA A 192 -18.60 24.02 8.25
C ALA A 192 -18.11 24.12 6.80
N ALA A 193 -16.90 24.64 6.58
CA ALA A 193 -16.27 24.77 5.27
C ALA A 193 -15.74 23.44 4.68
N TYR A 194 -15.69 22.36 5.45
CA TYR A 194 -15.22 21.06 4.98
C TYR A 194 -16.17 20.47 3.90
N PRO A 195 -15.66 19.89 2.80
CA PRO A 195 -14.24 19.72 2.46
C PRO A 195 -13.60 20.97 1.83
N THR A 196 -12.43 21.35 2.34
CA THR A 196 -11.58 22.38 1.72
C THR A 196 -10.53 21.75 0.79
N PRO A 197 -9.87 22.52 -0.12
CA PRO A 197 -8.81 21.99 -0.97
C PRO A 197 -7.72 21.22 -0.22
N ASN A 198 -7.35 21.70 0.98
CA ASN A 198 -6.36 21.07 1.86
C ASN A 198 -6.97 20.12 2.92
N MET A 199 -8.26 19.79 2.83
CA MET A 199 -8.96 18.88 3.77
C MET A 199 -8.69 19.25 5.23
N VAL A 200 -8.84 20.54 5.54
CA VAL A 200 -8.46 21.12 6.83
C VAL A 200 -9.54 20.87 7.87
N THR A 201 -9.13 20.42 9.05
CA THR A 201 -9.93 20.42 10.27
C THR A 201 -9.18 21.17 11.37
N ALA A 202 -9.86 21.49 12.48
CA ALA A 202 -9.23 22.14 13.63
C ALA A 202 -9.67 21.48 14.93
N LYS A 203 -8.90 21.67 16.00
CA LYS A 203 -9.23 21.22 17.36
C LYS A 203 -8.81 22.31 18.35
N ARG A 204 -9.74 22.74 19.20
CA ARG A 204 -9.46 23.68 20.29
C ARG A 204 -8.66 22.97 21.39
N LEU A 205 -7.62 23.63 21.90
CA LEU A 205 -6.79 23.13 23.00
C LEU A 205 -6.97 23.99 24.27
N ALA A 206 -7.01 25.30 24.11
CA ALA A 206 -7.24 26.27 25.19
C ALA A 206 -7.99 27.51 24.66
N ALA A 207 -8.15 28.51 25.51
CA ALA A 207 -8.62 29.83 25.12
C ALA A 207 -7.45 30.70 24.60
N GLY A 208 -7.75 31.72 23.79
CA GLY A 208 -6.76 32.69 23.31
C GLY A 208 -6.41 32.59 21.82
N ALA A 209 -5.99 33.72 21.26
CA ALA A 209 -5.58 33.84 19.87
C ALA A 209 -4.17 33.27 19.65
N PRO A 210 -3.94 32.48 18.57
CA PRO A 210 -2.61 32.00 18.22
C PRO A 210 -1.69 33.15 17.79
N ALA A 211 -0.42 33.02 18.11
CA ALA A 211 0.62 33.93 17.66
C ALA A 211 0.70 33.94 16.13
N HIS A 212 0.95 35.12 15.57
CA HIS A 212 1.14 35.29 14.13
C HIS A 212 2.46 34.65 13.69
N GLY A 213 2.47 34.10 12.47
CA GLY A 213 3.65 33.45 11.93
C GLY A 213 3.32 32.40 10.88
N THR A 214 4.35 31.71 10.40
CA THR A 214 4.21 30.58 9.49
C THR A 214 4.81 29.35 10.14
N PHE A 215 4.03 28.28 10.21
CA PHE A 215 4.35 27.07 10.95
C PHE A 215 4.28 25.86 10.01
N PRO A 216 5.33 25.03 9.93
CA PRO A 216 5.28 23.80 9.13
C PRO A 216 4.33 22.79 9.75
N MET A 217 3.57 22.07 8.92
CA MET A 217 2.79 20.92 9.37
C MET A 217 3.69 19.69 9.49
N ALA A 218 3.35 18.78 10.39
CA ALA A 218 4.06 17.52 10.56
C ALA A 218 3.10 16.33 10.43
N ALA A 219 3.51 15.33 9.64
CA ALA A 219 2.88 14.03 9.54
C ALA A 219 3.09 13.20 10.81
N ALA A 220 2.05 12.48 11.26
CA ALA A 220 2.17 11.56 12.39
C ALA A 220 2.53 10.14 11.90
N PRO A 221 3.57 9.50 12.45
CA PRO A 221 4.03 8.20 11.95
C PRO A 221 3.07 7.05 12.28
N VAL A 222 2.81 6.20 11.28
CA VAL A 222 1.84 5.09 11.39
C VAL A 222 2.40 3.80 10.80
N HIS A 223 2.14 2.67 11.47
CA HIS A 223 2.33 1.34 10.89
C HIS A 223 1.13 0.98 10.01
N PHE A 224 1.35 0.70 8.72
CA PHE A 224 0.28 0.26 7.80
C PHE A 224 0.31 -1.24 7.62
N SER A 225 -0.85 -1.89 7.79
CA SER A 225 -1.04 -3.35 7.64
C SER A 225 -0.52 -3.87 6.30
N VAL A 226 -0.75 -3.11 5.22
CA VAL A 226 -0.30 -3.44 3.87
C VAL A 226 1.22 -3.42 3.74
N HIS A 227 1.90 -2.42 4.30
CA HIS A 227 3.36 -2.36 4.27
C HIS A 227 3.95 -3.51 5.09
N THR A 228 3.41 -3.73 6.30
CA THR A 228 3.80 -4.87 7.14
C THR A 228 3.63 -6.16 6.36
N GLY A 229 2.46 -6.41 5.79
CA GLY A 229 2.13 -7.59 5.01
C GLY A 229 3.03 -7.81 3.80
N MET A 230 3.29 -6.76 3.02
CA MET A 230 4.19 -6.79 1.87
C MET A 230 5.62 -7.17 2.29
N ILE A 231 6.13 -6.59 3.39
CA ILE A 231 7.47 -6.88 3.90
C ILE A 231 7.56 -8.29 4.48
N THR A 232 6.55 -8.72 5.25
CA THR A 232 6.58 -9.99 5.97
C THR A 232 6.17 -11.19 5.13
N TYR A 233 5.43 -11.00 4.04
CA TYR A 233 4.98 -12.09 3.18
C TYR A 233 6.13 -12.95 2.63
N PRO A 234 7.19 -12.39 2.00
CA PRO A 234 8.31 -13.19 1.53
C PRO A 234 9.07 -13.88 2.67
N MET A 235 9.17 -13.26 3.83
CA MET A 235 9.78 -13.88 5.03
C MET A 235 8.94 -15.06 5.52
N ALA A 236 7.60 -14.92 5.57
CA ALA A 236 6.68 -15.99 5.94
C ALA A 236 6.71 -17.15 4.93
N ALA A 237 6.82 -16.84 3.64
CA ALA A 237 6.98 -17.84 2.59
C ALA A 237 8.33 -18.59 2.72
N PHE A 238 9.43 -17.89 3.05
CA PHE A 238 10.69 -18.54 3.38
C PHE A 238 10.52 -19.53 4.55
N VAL A 239 9.83 -19.12 5.62
CA VAL A 239 9.51 -20.03 6.75
C VAL A 239 8.74 -21.25 6.27
N ARG A 240 7.68 -21.07 5.46
CA ARG A 240 6.92 -22.19 4.87
C ARG A 240 7.83 -23.13 4.08
N LEU A 241 8.64 -22.59 3.16
CA LEU A 241 9.51 -23.36 2.29
C LEU A 241 10.52 -24.20 3.08
N VAL A 242 11.17 -23.61 4.09
CA VAL A 242 12.11 -24.34 4.95
C VAL A 242 11.38 -25.41 5.75
N ARG A 243 10.23 -25.10 6.38
CA ARG A 243 9.48 -26.07 7.19
C ARG A 243 8.95 -27.25 6.37
N GLN A 244 8.61 -27.05 5.10
CA GLN A 244 8.10 -28.10 4.21
C GLN A 244 9.20 -28.90 3.49
N SER A 245 10.47 -28.49 3.61
CA SER A 245 11.59 -29.13 2.92
C SER A 245 12.57 -29.77 3.90
N PRO A 246 12.57 -31.12 4.05
CA PRO A 246 13.57 -31.82 4.85
C PRO A 246 15.02 -31.49 4.45
N ARG A 247 15.25 -31.20 3.15
CA ARG A 247 16.56 -30.77 2.65
C ARG A 247 16.98 -29.43 3.23
N LEU A 248 16.10 -28.43 3.23
CA LEU A 248 16.41 -27.11 3.79
C LEU A 248 16.53 -27.16 5.31
N GLN A 249 15.70 -27.94 6.01
CA GLN A 249 15.79 -28.09 7.47
C GLN A 249 17.11 -28.69 7.96
N ARG A 250 17.77 -29.53 7.16
CA ARG A 250 19.08 -30.12 7.49
C ARG A 250 20.22 -29.10 7.44
N ILE A 251 20.02 -27.94 6.82
CA ILE A 251 21.03 -26.89 6.71
C ILE A 251 20.82 -25.91 7.87
N PRO A 252 21.74 -25.82 8.85
CA PRO A 252 21.56 -25.00 10.05
C PRO A 252 21.19 -23.55 9.74
N LYS A 253 21.87 -22.93 8.77
CA LYS A 253 21.59 -21.56 8.31
C LYS A 253 20.10 -21.33 8.01
N TYR A 254 19.48 -22.19 7.20
CA TYR A 254 18.07 -22.01 6.80
C TYR A 254 17.11 -22.34 7.93
N ARG A 255 17.38 -23.40 8.70
CA ARG A 255 16.58 -23.76 9.86
C ARG A 255 16.56 -22.64 10.91
N ASP A 256 17.71 -22.05 11.18
CA ASP A 256 17.87 -21.03 12.22
C ASP A 256 17.23 -19.71 11.77
N LYS A 257 17.45 -19.30 10.51
CA LYS A 257 16.76 -18.14 9.92
C LYS A 257 15.25 -18.33 9.83
N ALA A 258 14.75 -19.54 9.58
CA ALA A 258 13.31 -19.78 9.58
C ALA A 258 12.69 -19.61 10.97
N ARG A 259 13.43 -19.91 12.05
CA ARG A 259 12.95 -19.65 13.42
C ARG A 259 12.95 -18.16 13.73
N GLU A 260 14.02 -17.45 13.36
CA GLU A 260 14.14 -16.00 13.52
C GLU A 260 13.04 -15.26 12.77
N TYR A 261 12.84 -15.55 11.48
CA TYR A 261 11.82 -14.89 10.67
C TYR A 261 10.41 -15.24 11.10
N LEU A 262 10.16 -16.47 11.56
CA LEU A 262 8.85 -16.81 12.12
C LEU A 262 8.51 -15.92 13.32
N GLN A 263 9.47 -15.66 14.20
CA GLN A 263 9.25 -14.78 15.34
C GLN A 263 9.03 -13.33 14.88
N ALA A 264 9.91 -12.81 14.04
CA ALA A 264 9.82 -11.42 13.57
C ALA A 264 8.53 -11.14 12.80
N VAL A 265 8.09 -12.08 11.95
CA VAL A 265 6.83 -11.97 11.21
C VAL A 265 5.62 -11.98 12.17
N ARG A 266 5.63 -12.86 13.19
CA ARG A 266 4.54 -12.89 14.19
C ARG A 266 4.45 -11.58 14.96
N GLU A 267 5.59 -11.04 15.39
CA GLU A 267 5.67 -9.76 16.11
C GLU A 267 5.17 -8.59 15.26
N ALA A 268 5.64 -8.47 14.01
CA ALA A 268 5.22 -7.41 13.11
C ALA A 268 3.71 -7.51 12.80
N ALA A 269 3.19 -8.72 12.54
CA ALA A 269 1.78 -8.90 12.25
C ALA A 269 0.87 -8.63 13.47
N ALA A 270 1.35 -8.85 14.69
CA ALA A 270 0.60 -8.59 15.93
C ALA A 270 0.37 -7.10 16.20
N ILE A 271 1.17 -6.20 15.60
CA ILE A 271 0.97 -4.73 15.67
C ILE A 271 -0.45 -4.35 15.21
N HIS A 272 -1.00 -5.12 14.28
CA HIS A 272 -2.30 -4.87 13.65
C HIS A 272 -3.46 -5.63 14.33
N ASP A 273 -3.24 -6.32 15.45
CA ASP A 273 -4.31 -7.08 16.11
C ASP A 273 -5.48 -6.18 16.56
N ARG A 274 -5.20 -4.94 16.97
CA ARG A 274 -6.23 -3.94 17.32
C ARG A 274 -7.04 -3.42 16.12
N GLU A 275 -6.54 -3.66 14.91
CA GLU A 275 -7.13 -3.19 13.65
C GLU A 275 -8.00 -4.29 13.01
N TRP A 276 -7.95 -5.52 13.55
CA TRP A 276 -8.67 -6.67 13.02
C TRP A 276 -10.18 -6.59 13.30
N HIS A 277 -10.98 -6.92 12.28
CA HIS A 277 -12.43 -7.10 12.40
C HIS A 277 -12.81 -8.54 12.02
N ASP A 278 -13.66 -9.18 12.82
CA ASP A 278 -13.97 -10.62 12.69
C ASP A 278 -14.69 -10.99 11.39
N ASP A 279 -15.32 -10.03 10.71
CA ASP A 279 -15.93 -10.22 9.39
C ASP A 279 -14.91 -10.41 8.25
N GLY A 280 -13.61 -10.31 8.53
CA GLY A 280 -12.54 -10.66 7.60
C GLY A 280 -11.85 -9.47 6.93
N TYR A 281 -11.69 -8.35 7.63
CA TYR A 281 -10.97 -7.19 7.12
C TYR A 281 -10.28 -6.43 8.26
N PHE A 282 -9.43 -5.48 7.90
CA PHE A 282 -8.85 -4.53 8.84
C PHE A 282 -9.57 -3.19 8.77
N ILE A 283 -9.59 -2.45 9.88
CA ILE A 283 -10.06 -1.07 9.95
C ILE A 283 -8.89 -0.12 10.20
N TRP A 284 -9.06 1.16 9.92
CA TRP A 284 -8.30 2.19 10.63
C TRP A 284 -9.14 2.62 11.84
N PRO A 285 -8.71 2.34 13.08
CA PRO A 285 -9.44 2.80 14.26
C PRO A 285 -9.65 4.31 14.21
N LYS A 286 -10.83 4.77 14.64
CA LYS A 286 -11.11 6.20 14.79
C LYS A 286 -10.00 6.86 15.63
N HIS A 287 -9.64 8.10 15.28
CA HIS A 287 -8.52 8.88 15.83
C HIS A 287 -7.11 8.46 15.37
N MET A 288 -6.95 7.37 14.64
CA MET A 288 -5.68 7.07 13.98
C MET A 288 -5.37 8.20 12.98
N PRO A 289 -4.13 8.74 12.92
CA PRO A 289 -3.81 9.89 12.09
C PRO A 289 -3.61 9.48 10.63
N VAL A 290 -4.69 9.02 10.02
CA VAL A 290 -4.81 8.68 8.61
C VAL A 290 -6.09 9.32 8.07
N PRO A 291 -6.15 9.62 6.76
CA PRO A 291 -7.30 10.32 6.19
C PRO A 291 -8.64 9.59 6.34
N TYR A 292 -8.62 8.29 6.63
CA TYR A 292 -9.78 7.40 6.58
C TYR A 292 -9.98 6.68 7.91
N ASP A 293 -9.68 7.33 9.03
CA ASP A 293 -9.94 6.75 10.35
C ASP A 293 -11.43 6.46 10.55
N GLY A 294 -11.74 5.45 11.36
CA GLY A 294 -13.09 4.98 11.60
C GLY A 294 -13.70 4.14 10.48
N THR A 295 -12.97 3.87 9.38
CA THR A 295 -13.47 3.03 8.28
C THR A 295 -12.72 1.72 8.15
N GLU A 296 -13.31 0.78 7.42
CA GLU A 296 -12.60 -0.36 6.84
C GLU A 296 -11.37 0.10 6.03
N GLN A 297 -10.38 -0.77 5.91
CA GLN A 297 -9.27 -0.62 4.97
C GLN A 297 -9.65 -1.18 3.60
N PRO A 298 -9.09 -0.66 2.49
CA PRO A 298 -9.26 -1.22 1.15
C PRO A 298 -8.89 -2.70 1.08
N HIS A 299 -9.42 -3.41 0.07
CA HIS A 299 -9.13 -4.84 -0.10
C HIS A 299 -7.64 -5.09 -0.19
N ASN A 300 -6.94 -4.42 -1.10
CA ASN A 300 -5.50 -4.58 -1.28
C ASN A 300 -4.71 -4.36 0.01
N GLN A 301 -5.17 -3.45 0.89
CA GLN A 301 -4.47 -3.19 2.14
C GLN A 301 -4.67 -4.32 3.15
N SER A 302 -5.92 -4.73 3.36
CA SER A 302 -6.23 -5.87 4.21
C SER A 302 -5.54 -7.14 3.70
N LEU A 303 -5.69 -7.44 2.40
CA LEU A 303 -5.17 -8.64 1.76
C LEU A 303 -3.65 -8.65 1.71
N GLY A 304 -2.98 -7.49 1.70
CA GLY A 304 -1.53 -7.37 1.88
C GLY A 304 -1.02 -8.15 3.10
N LEU A 305 -1.62 -7.94 4.29
CA LEU A 305 -1.30 -8.74 5.48
C LEU A 305 -1.92 -10.14 5.44
N GLY A 306 -3.06 -10.29 4.76
CA GLY A 306 -3.69 -11.60 4.50
C GLY A 306 -2.76 -12.61 3.83
N GLN A 307 -1.86 -12.16 2.93
CA GLN A 307 -0.84 -13.01 2.31
C GLN A 307 0.11 -13.62 3.34
N THR A 308 0.57 -12.81 4.28
CA THR A 308 1.40 -13.27 5.41
C THR A 308 0.64 -14.27 6.27
N TYR A 309 -0.63 -14.02 6.57
CA TYR A 309 -1.45 -14.97 7.33
C TYR A 309 -1.63 -16.30 6.61
N ALA A 310 -1.83 -16.30 5.28
CA ALA A 310 -1.94 -17.54 4.52
C ALA A 310 -0.64 -18.36 4.59
N GLU A 311 0.52 -17.72 4.52
CA GLU A 311 1.81 -18.36 4.70
C GLU A 311 2.02 -18.90 6.11
N LEU A 312 1.73 -18.10 7.13
CA LEU A 312 1.81 -18.53 8.53
C LEU A 312 0.81 -19.63 8.88
N ALA A 313 -0.36 -19.67 8.23
CA ALA A 313 -1.34 -20.73 8.42
C ALA A 313 -0.78 -22.09 7.94
N VAL A 314 -0.13 -22.10 6.77
CA VAL A 314 0.45 -23.31 6.18
C VAL A 314 1.74 -23.72 6.88
N ALA A 315 2.64 -22.77 7.13
CA ALA A 315 3.87 -23.02 7.87
C ALA A 315 3.54 -23.49 9.29
N THR A 316 2.53 -22.86 9.87
CA THR A 316 1.93 -22.94 11.21
C THR A 316 1.26 -24.20 11.71
N GLY A 317 0.11 -24.45 11.08
CA GLY A 317 -1.05 -25.07 11.71
C GLY A 317 -1.85 -24.17 12.66
N GLU A 318 -1.35 -23.00 13.07
CA GLU A 318 -2.00 -22.17 14.10
C GLU A 318 -3.41 -21.71 13.71
N ARG A 319 -4.36 -21.92 14.64
CA ARG A 319 -5.79 -21.65 14.43
C ARG A 319 -6.06 -20.20 14.03
N ARG A 320 -5.44 -19.22 14.72
CA ARG A 320 -5.65 -17.79 14.46
C ARG A 320 -5.39 -17.40 13.00
N TYR A 321 -4.31 -17.89 12.41
CA TYR A 321 -3.93 -17.54 11.04
C TYR A 321 -4.85 -18.21 10.04
N ARG A 322 -5.24 -19.46 10.29
CA ARG A 322 -6.20 -20.17 9.46
C ARG A 322 -7.58 -19.50 9.45
N GLU A 323 -8.05 -19.06 10.62
CA GLU A 323 -9.33 -18.38 10.78
C GLU A 323 -9.32 -17.01 10.10
N ARG A 324 -8.29 -16.18 10.36
CA ARG A 324 -8.16 -14.87 9.70
C ARG A 324 -8.04 -15.00 8.19
N THR A 325 -7.21 -15.90 7.66
CA THR A 325 -7.11 -16.13 6.21
C THR A 325 -8.46 -16.55 5.62
N ARG A 326 -9.22 -17.44 6.28
CA ARG A 326 -10.54 -17.86 5.81
C ARG A 326 -11.55 -16.72 5.84
N ALA A 327 -11.58 -15.94 6.92
CA ALA A 327 -12.47 -14.79 7.04
C ALA A 327 -12.18 -13.76 5.95
N MET A 328 -10.91 -13.44 5.70
CA MET A 328 -10.50 -12.52 4.64
C MET A 328 -10.82 -13.03 3.23
N ALA A 329 -10.61 -14.32 2.96
CA ALA A 329 -11.01 -14.92 1.70
C ALA A 329 -12.54 -14.89 1.50
N GLY A 330 -13.31 -15.11 2.56
CA GLY A 330 -14.76 -14.96 2.55
C GLY A 330 -15.21 -13.53 2.31
N ALA A 331 -14.59 -12.55 2.96
CA ALA A 331 -14.88 -11.13 2.79
C ALA A 331 -14.60 -10.66 1.37
N PHE A 332 -13.40 -10.93 0.85
CA PHE A 332 -13.05 -10.60 -0.53
C PHE A 332 -13.95 -11.32 -1.53
N GLY A 333 -14.22 -12.60 -1.32
CA GLY A 333 -15.09 -13.39 -2.19
C GLY A 333 -16.52 -12.86 -2.32
N ARG A 334 -17.06 -12.16 -1.29
CA ARG A 334 -18.39 -11.52 -1.36
C ARG A 334 -18.43 -10.31 -2.29
N ASP A 335 -17.28 -9.66 -2.50
CA ASP A 335 -17.17 -8.47 -3.35
C ASP A 335 -16.78 -8.79 -4.80
N LEU A 336 -16.37 -10.03 -5.07
CA LEU A 336 -16.13 -10.54 -6.43
C LEU A 336 -17.45 -10.72 -7.19
N ARG A 337 -17.60 -10.02 -8.31
CA ARG A 337 -18.76 -10.15 -9.22
C ARG A 337 -18.31 -10.61 -10.59
N ALA A 338 -18.95 -11.64 -11.14
CA ALA A 338 -18.70 -12.04 -12.52
C ALA A 338 -19.38 -11.05 -13.47
N ASN A 339 -18.64 -10.58 -14.49
CA ASN A 339 -19.20 -9.81 -15.59
C ASN A 339 -19.68 -10.73 -16.74
N ASP A 340 -20.12 -10.12 -17.84
CA ASP A 340 -20.60 -10.80 -19.06
C ASP A 340 -19.53 -11.66 -19.76
N LYS A 341 -18.24 -11.40 -19.50
CA LYS A 341 -17.09 -12.18 -19.99
C LYS A 341 -16.68 -13.31 -19.04
N ASP A 342 -17.51 -13.59 -18.03
CA ASP A 342 -17.21 -14.52 -16.93
C ASP A 342 -15.85 -14.23 -16.25
N ALA A 343 -15.50 -12.95 -16.16
CA ALA A 343 -14.33 -12.45 -15.45
C ALA A 343 -14.77 -11.79 -14.14
N TYR A 344 -13.95 -11.87 -13.09
CA TYR A 344 -14.27 -11.15 -11.86
C TYR A 344 -13.94 -9.67 -11.96
N VAL A 345 -14.82 -8.84 -11.40
CA VAL A 345 -14.58 -7.41 -11.12
C VAL A 345 -14.90 -7.16 -9.66
N TRP A 346 -14.20 -6.21 -9.04
CA TRP A 346 -14.42 -5.82 -7.65
C TRP A 346 -14.03 -4.35 -7.41
N PRO A 347 -14.68 -3.69 -6.45
CA PRO A 347 -14.31 -2.34 -6.03
C PRO A 347 -12.98 -2.34 -5.26
N TYR A 348 -12.33 -1.18 -5.16
CA TYR A 348 -11.14 -0.97 -4.32
C TYR A 348 -11.46 -1.09 -2.81
N TRP A 349 -12.60 -0.51 -2.42
CA TRP A 349 -13.10 -0.56 -1.04
C TRP A 349 -14.12 -1.67 -0.87
N PRO A 350 -14.14 -2.36 0.29
CA PRO A 350 -15.17 -3.35 0.60
C PRO A 350 -16.58 -2.81 0.36
N SER A 351 -17.41 -3.49 -0.42
CA SER A 351 -18.73 -2.96 -0.82
C SER A 351 -19.72 -2.87 0.36
N SER A 352 -19.44 -3.65 1.41
CA SER A 352 -20.12 -3.62 2.71
C SER A 352 -19.65 -2.49 3.64
N GLY A 353 -18.63 -1.75 3.25
CA GLY A 353 -17.97 -0.72 4.05
C GLY A 353 -18.67 0.64 4.08
N VAL A 354 -18.35 1.45 5.09
CA VAL A 354 -18.89 2.82 5.22
C VAL A 354 -18.24 3.77 4.22
N MET A 355 -16.96 3.58 3.90
CA MET A 355 -16.27 4.38 2.88
C MET A 355 -16.86 4.14 1.49
N TYR A 356 -17.24 2.90 1.17
CA TYR A 356 -17.90 2.56 -0.09
C TYR A 356 -19.28 3.21 -0.22
N ARG A 357 -20.05 3.28 0.88
CA ARG A 357 -21.36 3.95 0.93
C ARG A 357 -21.26 5.47 1.06
N GLY A 358 -20.14 5.99 1.54
CA GLY A 358 -20.02 7.40 1.91
C GLY A 358 -20.74 7.71 3.22
N TYR A 359 -20.44 8.89 3.77
CA TYR A 359 -20.99 9.36 5.05
C TYR A 359 -20.93 10.90 5.14
N THR A 360 -21.69 11.45 6.06
CA THR A 360 -21.81 12.88 6.37
C THR A 360 -21.18 13.21 7.72
N LYS A 361 -21.07 14.52 8.03
CA LYS A 361 -20.56 15.01 9.32
C LYS A 361 -21.38 14.50 10.51
N ALA A 362 -22.68 14.27 10.31
CA ALA A 362 -23.58 13.80 11.36
C ALA A 362 -23.35 12.33 11.74
N ASP A 363 -22.73 11.53 10.85
CA ASP A 363 -22.46 10.12 11.09
C ASP A 363 -21.24 9.90 12.00
N ASP A 364 -20.42 10.93 12.22
CA ASP A 364 -19.25 10.92 13.12
C ASP A 364 -18.30 9.73 12.89
N VAL A 365 -18.07 9.40 11.61
CA VAL A 365 -17.23 8.25 11.20
C VAL A 365 -15.74 8.55 11.41
N SER A 366 -15.27 9.68 10.88
CA SER A 366 -13.85 10.03 10.80
C SER A 366 -13.61 11.42 11.38
N GLU A 367 -12.56 11.56 12.20
CA GLU A 367 -12.14 12.88 12.72
C GLU A 367 -11.34 13.67 11.68
N TRP A 368 -10.62 12.98 10.80
CA TRP A 368 -9.75 13.59 9.79
C TRP A 368 -10.47 13.95 8.49
N THR A 369 -11.47 13.15 8.11
CA THR A 369 -12.33 13.36 6.95
C THR A 369 -13.79 13.36 7.40
N PRO A 370 -14.33 14.47 7.93
CA PRO A 370 -15.68 14.49 8.52
C PRO A 370 -16.83 14.12 7.58
N SER A 371 -16.62 14.10 6.26
CA SER A 371 -17.63 13.64 5.30
C SER A 371 -16.95 13.13 4.04
N TYR A 372 -17.49 12.06 3.45
CA TYR A 372 -16.99 11.50 2.20
C TYR A 372 -18.14 11.08 1.27
N GLY A 373 -18.04 11.50 0.01
CA GLY A 373 -19.05 11.17 -1.01
C GLY A 373 -20.41 11.81 -0.72
N ARG A 374 -21.47 11.16 -1.22
CA ARG A 374 -22.87 11.50 -0.94
C ARG A 374 -23.60 10.18 -0.72
N PRO A 375 -23.91 9.79 0.54
CA PRO A 375 -24.61 8.54 0.82
C PRO A 375 -25.82 8.29 -0.08
N PRO A 376 -26.00 7.06 -0.64
CA PRO A 376 -25.20 5.84 -0.43
C PRO A 376 -24.03 5.67 -1.43
N VAL A 377 -23.54 6.76 -2.04
CA VAL A 377 -22.45 6.76 -3.02
C VAL A 377 -21.17 7.35 -2.40
N GLY A 378 -20.27 6.46 -1.98
CA GLY A 378 -18.93 6.79 -1.51
C GLY A 378 -17.84 6.42 -2.52
N ALA A 379 -16.79 5.75 -2.04
CA ALA A 379 -15.63 5.36 -2.83
C ALA A 379 -15.88 4.04 -3.58
N GLN A 380 -16.70 4.10 -4.64
CA GLN A 380 -17.15 2.92 -5.39
C GLN A 380 -16.28 2.59 -6.62
N GLN A 381 -15.08 3.17 -6.72
CA GLN A 381 -14.18 2.90 -7.84
C GLN A 381 -13.74 1.43 -7.88
N MET A 382 -13.56 0.90 -9.10
CA MET A 382 -13.00 -0.43 -9.32
C MET A 382 -11.52 -0.47 -8.95
N GLU A 383 -11.06 -1.66 -8.57
CA GLU A 383 -9.65 -1.91 -8.26
C GLU A 383 -8.75 -1.65 -9.48
N ASP A 384 -7.56 -1.09 -9.28
CA ASP A 384 -6.58 -0.87 -10.34
C ASP A 384 -5.63 -2.06 -10.50
N LEU A 385 -4.99 -2.21 -11.66
CA LEU A 385 -4.19 -3.38 -11.99
C LEU A 385 -3.09 -3.68 -10.96
N SER A 386 -2.33 -2.66 -10.54
CA SER A 386 -1.23 -2.82 -9.59
C SER A 386 -1.71 -3.37 -8.25
N HIS A 387 -2.76 -2.77 -7.70
CA HIS A 387 -3.35 -3.20 -6.42
C HIS A 387 -4.10 -4.53 -6.54
N ALA A 388 -4.83 -4.77 -7.63
CA ALA A 388 -5.44 -6.06 -7.94
C ALA A 388 -4.43 -7.21 -7.95
N GLY A 389 -3.18 -6.92 -8.32
CA GLY A 389 -2.09 -7.88 -8.21
C GLY A 389 -1.89 -8.40 -6.77
N ILE A 390 -2.10 -7.58 -5.74
CA ILE A 390 -2.01 -7.99 -4.32
C ILE A 390 -3.18 -8.92 -3.98
N ASP A 391 -4.38 -8.58 -4.43
CA ASP A 391 -5.59 -9.36 -4.19
C ASP A 391 -5.49 -10.76 -4.83
N VAL A 392 -4.99 -10.82 -6.07
CA VAL A 392 -4.76 -12.06 -6.81
C VAL A 392 -3.69 -12.94 -6.14
N GLU A 393 -2.61 -12.34 -5.65
CA GLU A 393 -1.59 -13.07 -4.88
C GLU A 393 -2.16 -13.66 -3.59
N PHE A 394 -2.97 -12.89 -2.87
CA PHE A 394 -3.68 -13.40 -1.69
C PHE A 394 -4.63 -14.54 -2.05
N ALA A 395 -5.45 -14.38 -3.10
CA ALA A 395 -6.40 -15.41 -3.50
C ALA A 395 -5.69 -16.73 -3.87
N ALA A 396 -4.55 -16.64 -4.56
CA ALA A 396 -3.70 -17.79 -4.85
C ALA A 396 -3.06 -18.40 -3.59
N ALA A 397 -2.64 -17.58 -2.62
CA ALA A 397 -2.10 -18.05 -1.33
C ALA A 397 -3.17 -18.75 -0.47
N ALA A 398 -4.36 -18.15 -0.36
CA ALA A 398 -5.50 -18.73 0.36
C ALA A 398 -5.97 -20.04 -0.27
N ARG A 399 -5.97 -20.12 -1.61
CA ARG A 399 -6.26 -21.36 -2.35
C ARG A 399 -5.22 -22.44 -2.08
N ARG A 400 -3.93 -22.11 -2.15
CA ARG A 400 -2.84 -23.05 -1.83
C ARG A 400 -2.97 -23.59 -0.40
N ALA A 401 -3.42 -22.76 0.54
CA ALA A 401 -3.66 -23.15 1.92
C ALA A 401 -4.95 -23.99 2.13
N GLY A 402 -5.82 -24.10 1.12
CA GLY A 402 -7.15 -24.72 1.27
C GLY A 402 -8.09 -23.90 2.17
N LEU A 403 -7.90 -22.58 2.23
CA LEU A 403 -8.62 -21.68 3.14
C LEU A 403 -9.53 -20.67 2.41
N GLY A 404 -9.66 -20.80 1.09
CA GLY A 404 -10.55 -19.98 0.27
C GLY A 404 -10.37 -20.29 -1.20
N PHE A 405 -11.35 -19.92 -2.01
CA PHE A 405 -11.36 -20.00 -3.48
C PHE A 405 -11.16 -21.41 -4.11
N ARG A 406 -11.93 -21.66 -5.16
CA ARG A 406 -11.93 -22.91 -5.94
C ARG A 406 -11.27 -22.70 -7.30
N GLY A 407 -11.17 -23.77 -8.09
CA GLY A 407 -10.57 -23.71 -9.43
C GLY A 407 -11.31 -22.75 -10.36
N HIS A 408 -12.65 -22.70 -10.28
CA HIS A 408 -13.46 -21.77 -11.07
C HIS A 408 -13.20 -20.31 -10.69
N ASP A 409 -12.99 -20.01 -9.40
CA ASP A 409 -12.64 -18.67 -8.95
C ASP A 409 -11.32 -18.19 -9.55
N MET A 410 -10.30 -19.07 -9.54
CA MET A 410 -9.00 -18.74 -10.14
C MET A 410 -9.10 -18.52 -11.65
N ALA A 411 -9.94 -19.30 -12.34
CA ALA A 411 -10.17 -19.11 -13.76
C ALA A 411 -10.84 -17.76 -14.06
N ARG A 412 -11.77 -17.31 -13.20
CA ARG A 412 -12.40 -16.00 -13.32
C ARG A 412 -11.44 -14.85 -13.02
N LEU A 413 -10.55 -14.99 -12.03
CA LEU A 413 -9.48 -14.02 -11.77
C LEU A 413 -8.47 -13.96 -12.92
N ALA A 414 -8.14 -15.09 -13.53
CA ALA A 414 -7.27 -15.12 -14.71
C ALA A 414 -7.95 -14.41 -15.90
N ARG A 415 -9.26 -14.64 -16.10
CA ARG A 415 -10.07 -13.93 -17.09
C ARG A 415 -10.23 -12.43 -16.81
N THR A 416 -10.17 -11.98 -15.56
CA THR A 416 -10.06 -10.54 -15.25
C THR A 416 -8.89 -9.93 -16.01
N TYR A 417 -7.74 -10.58 -16.01
CA TYR A 417 -6.61 -10.11 -16.80
C TYR A 417 -6.86 -10.24 -18.30
N THR A 418 -7.12 -11.45 -18.80
CA THR A 418 -7.14 -11.71 -20.25
C THR A 418 -8.35 -11.11 -20.99
N ARG A 419 -9.48 -10.89 -20.31
CA ARG A 419 -10.74 -10.43 -20.92
C ARG A 419 -11.11 -8.99 -20.59
N ASN A 420 -10.60 -8.44 -19.48
CA ASN A 420 -10.87 -7.05 -19.10
C ASN A 420 -9.64 -6.15 -19.22
N LEU A 421 -8.47 -6.58 -18.74
CA LEU A 421 -7.28 -5.73 -18.66
C LEU A 421 -6.43 -5.74 -19.93
N ALA A 422 -6.12 -6.91 -20.46
CA ALA A 422 -5.20 -7.10 -21.59
C ALA A 422 -5.70 -6.37 -22.85
N THR A 423 -4.83 -5.56 -23.47
CA THR A 423 -5.15 -4.79 -24.68
C THR A 423 -3.88 -4.38 -25.43
N SER A 424 -4.00 -3.64 -26.52
CA SER A 424 -2.87 -3.06 -27.23
C SER A 424 -3.18 -1.64 -27.67
N ASP A 425 -2.14 -0.80 -27.73
CA ASP A 425 -2.20 0.53 -28.35
C ASP A 425 -1.27 0.54 -29.57
N ASN A 426 -1.82 0.73 -30.77
CA ASN A 426 -1.07 0.71 -32.03
C ASN A 426 -0.16 -0.53 -32.21
N GLY A 427 -0.64 -1.71 -31.78
CA GLY A 427 0.09 -2.97 -31.88
C GLY A 427 1.10 -3.24 -30.76
N VAL A 428 1.28 -2.29 -29.84
CA VAL A 428 2.11 -2.42 -28.62
C VAL A 428 1.23 -2.93 -27.48
N ALA A 429 1.59 -4.05 -26.87
CA ALA A 429 0.83 -4.61 -25.75
C ALA A 429 0.82 -3.66 -24.55
N THR A 430 -0.34 -3.51 -23.92
CA THR A 430 -0.55 -2.67 -22.73
C THR A 430 -1.79 -3.16 -21.98
N THR A 431 -2.25 -2.45 -20.96
CA THR A 431 -3.46 -2.81 -20.22
C THR A 431 -4.40 -1.63 -20.04
N PHE A 432 -5.67 -1.91 -19.76
CA PHE A 432 -6.55 -0.94 -19.10
C PHE A 432 -6.16 -0.77 -17.63
N LEU A 433 -6.63 0.32 -17.02
CA LEU A 433 -6.28 0.66 -15.63
C LEU A 433 -7.05 -0.18 -14.61
N TYR A 434 -8.37 -0.31 -14.77
CA TYR A 434 -9.23 -0.94 -13.77
C TYR A 434 -9.64 -2.36 -14.16
N VAL A 435 -9.90 -3.22 -13.17
CA VAL A 435 -10.22 -4.65 -13.34
C VAL A 435 -11.48 -4.92 -14.18
N ASP A 436 -12.33 -3.92 -14.40
CA ASP A 436 -13.50 -3.96 -15.28
C ASP A 436 -13.19 -3.58 -16.75
N GLY A 437 -11.94 -3.24 -17.06
CA GLY A 437 -11.52 -2.71 -18.36
C GLY A 437 -11.74 -1.20 -18.51
N GLY A 438 -12.15 -0.52 -17.43
CA GLY A 438 -12.36 0.92 -17.39
C GLY A 438 -11.08 1.73 -17.12
N GLY A 439 -11.27 3.05 -16.97
CA GLY A 439 -10.20 3.98 -16.59
C GLY A 439 -9.26 4.42 -17.71
N GLY A 440 -9.41 3.86 -18.92
CA GLY A 440 -8.54 4.12 -20.07
C GLY A 440 -7.24 3.30 -20.01
N LEU A 441 -6.34 3.58 -20.96
CA LEU A 441 -5.04 2.91 -21.00
C LEU A 441 -4.24 3.22 -19.73
N ALA A 442 -3.67 2.17 -19.14
CA ALA A 442 -2.85 2.26 -17.96
C ALA A 442 -1.54 3.02 -18.26
N PRO A 443 -1.01 3.82 -17.32
CA PRO A 443 0.35 4.35 -17.40
C PRO A 443 1.40 3.26 -17.12
N ALA A 444 2.69 3.54 -17.37
CA ALA A 444 3.79 2.59 -17.18
C ALA A 444 3.88 1.99 -15.78
N GLY A 445 3.66 2.81 -14.74
CA GLY A 445 3.63 2.32 -13.35
C GLY A 445 2.51 1.30 -13.06
N GLN A 446 1.56 1.14 -13.99
CA GLN A 446 0.43 0.23 -13.90
C GLN A 446 0.59 -0.94 -14.90
N TYR A 447 0.70 -0.71 -16.22
CA TYR A 447 0.78 -1.84 -17.17
C TYR A 447 2.01 -2.72 -16.95
N LEU A 448 3.12 -2.19 -16.42
CA LEU A 448 4.31 -3.00 -16.09
C LEU A 448 4.07 -3.94 -14.91
N GLN A 449 2.97 -3.79 -14.17
CA GLN A 449 2.54 -4.73 -13.13
C GLN A 449 1.79 -5.94 -13.69
N ALA A 450 1.62 -6.05 -15.02
CA ALA A 450 0.95 -7.17 -15.68
C ALA A 450 1.36 -8.57 -15.15
N PRO A 451 2.67 -8.89 -15.00
CA PRO A 451 3.08 -10.19 -14.46
C PRO A 451 2.67 -10.46 -13.00
N ARG A 452 2.18 -9.48 -12.23
CA ARG A 452 1.62 -9.71 -10.89
C ARG A 452 0.43 -10.66 -10.88
N PHE A 453 -0.28 -10.79 -12.01
CA PHE A 453 -1.39 -11.73 -12.16
C PHE A 453 -0.94 -13.18 -12.45
N MET A 454 0.36 -13.44 -12.59
CA MET A 454 0.90 -14.78 -12.87
C MET A 454 0.48 -15.90 -11.90
N PRO A 455 0.17 -15.66 -10.59
CA PRO A 455 -0.33 -16.70 -9.71
C PRO A 455 -1.59 -17.43 -10.22
N VAL A 456 -2.40 -16.78 -11.07
CA VAL A 456 -3.62 -17.37 -11.67
C VAL A 456 -3.46 -17.75 -13.15
N ALA A 457 -2.30 -17.53 -13.75
CA ALA A 457 -2.00 -17.95 -15.13
C ALA A 457 -2.20 -19.46 -15.42
N PRO A 458 -2.06 -20.40 -14.47
CA PRO A 458 -2.36 -21.82 -14.75
C PRO A 458 -3.80 -22.09 -15.17
N TRP A 459 -4.72 -21.16 -14.96
CA TRP A 459 -6.13 -21.29 -15.36
C TRP A 459 -6.48 -20.54 -16.65
N ASP A 460 -5.58 -19.69 -17.15
CA ASP A 460 -5.69 -19.02 -18.45
C ASP A 460 -4.27 -18.64 -18.96
N PRO A 461 -3.61 -19.53 -19.72
CA PRO A 461 -2.22 -19.33 -20.16
C PRO A 461 -2.00 -18.12 -21.08
N ASP A 462 -3.04 -17.57 -21.71
CA ASP A 462 -2.95 -16.36 -22.53
C ASP A 462 -2.47 -15.15 -21.71
N LEU A 463 -2.70 -15.19 -20.40
CA LEU A 463 -2.17 -14.22 -19.44
C LEU A 463 -0.65 -14.13 -19.53
N PHE A 464 0.05 -15.27 -19.54
CA PHE A 464 1.51 -15.30 -19.63
C PHE A 464 1.98 -14.71 -20.96
N THR A 465 1.37 -15.13 -22.06
CA THR A 465 1.71 -14.64 -23.41
C THR A 465 1.58 -13.13 -23.49
N HIS A 466 0.46 -12.58 -23.03
CA HIS A 466 0.23 -11.14 -23.06
C HIS A 466 1.13 -10.38 -22.09
N ALA A 467 1.27 -10.83 -20.83
CA ALA A 467 2.10 -10.17 -19.83
C ALA A 467 3.59 -10.15 -20.23
N ARG A 468 4.09 -11.23 -20.85
CA ARG A 468 5.43 -11.26 -21.44
C ARG A 468 5.54 -10.28 -22.60
N LYS A 469 4.55 -10.24 -23.49
CA LYS A 469 4.54 -9.30 -24.62
C LYS A 469 4.59 -7.84 -24.18
N VAL A 470 3.95 -7.47 -23.07
CA VAL A 470 4.10 -6.13 -22.46
C VAL A 470 5.57 -5.84 -22.10
N TYR A 471 6.33 -6.82 -21.62
CA TYR A 471 7.75 -6.62 -21.31
C TYR A 471 8.61 -6.56 -22.58
N ASP A 472 8.34 -7.42 -23.56
CA ASP A 472 9.04 -7.48 -24.83
C ASP A 472 8.85 -6.19 -25.65
N ASP A 473 7.61 -5.72 -25.80
CA ASP A 473 7.28 -4.55 -26.63
C ASP A 473 7.81 -3.23 -26.03
N HIS A 474 7.93 -3.15 -24.70
CA HIS A 474 8.39 -1.95 -23.99
C HIS A 474 9.88 -1.97 -23.65
N ALA A 475 10.62 -3.03 -23.98
CA ALA A 475 12.05 -3.18 -23.70
C ALA A 475 12.41 -2.79 -22.25
N VAL A 476 11.63 -3.30 -21.30
CA VAL A 476 11.69 -2.96 -19.87
C VAL A 476 13.10 -3.13 -19.31
N GLU A 477 13.56 -2.14 -18.55
CA GLU A 477 14.82 -2.17 -17.80
C GLU A 477 14.58 -2.25 -16.29
N SER A 478 15.62 -2.62 -15.53
CA SER A 478 15.55 -2.63 -14.06
C SER A 478 15.43 -1.20 -13.51
N GLN A 479 14.24 -0.84 -13.06
CA GLN A 479 13.91 0.52 -12.59
C GLN A 479 13.34 0.57 -11.16
N ALA A 480 12.83 -0.55 -10.65
CA ALA A 480 12.23 -0.64 -9.33
C ALA A 480 12.18 -2.10 -8.83
N GLY A 481 11.97 -2.30 -7.53
CA GLY A 481 11.78 -3.63 -6.95
C GLY A 481 10.60 -4.40 -7.58
N SER A 482 9.54 -3.73 -8.02
CA SER A 482 8.42 -4.39 -8.72
C SER A 482 8.83 -4.97 -10.08
N THR A 483 9.77 -4.33 -10.79
CA THR A 483 10.30 -4.87 -12.06
C THR A 483 10.97 -6.21 -11.82
N LEU A 484 11.80 -6.32 -10.77
CA LEU A 484 12.43 -7.57 -10.36
C LEU A 484 11.42 -8.67 -10.08
N LEU A 485 10.38 -8.36 -9.31
CA LEU A 485 9.32 -9.32 -9.03
C LEU A 485 8.63 -9.80 -10.31
N ASN A 486 8.32 -8.90 -11.22
CA ASN A 486 7.62 -9.24 -12.44
C ASN A 486 8.46 -10.10 -13.39
N VAL A 487 9.76 -9.85 -13.50
CA VAL A 487 10.69 -10.75 -14.21
C VAL A 487 10.78 -12.11 -13.52
N ALA A 488 10.79 -12.15 -12.18
CA ALA A 488 10.76 -13.40 -11.43
C ALA A 488 9.45 -14.19 -11.64
N TYR A 489 8.33 -13.51 -11.81
CA TYR A 489 7.05 -14.14 -12.16
C TYR A 489 7.07 -14.78 -13.55
N LEU A 490 7.63 -14.09 -14.54
CA LEU A 490 7.80 -14.62 -15.90
C LEU A 490 8.70 -15.86 -15.90
N ASN A 491 9.83 -15.81 -15.19
CA ASN A 491 10.71 -16.95 -14.96
C ASN A 491 9.97 -18.12 -14.29
N TRP A 492 9.26 -17.84 -13.20
CA TRP A 492 8.53 -18.84 -12.43
C TRP A 492 7.49 -19.59 -13.25
N PHE A 493 6.70 -18.89 -14.06
CA PHE A 493 5.70 -19.54 -14.89
C PHE A 493 6.31 -20.30 -16.07
N ALA A 494 7.31 -19.72 -16.76
CA ALA A 494 7.97 -20.37 -17.89
C ALA A 494 8.65 -21.70 -17.52
N ARG A 495 8.96 -21.90 -16.24
CA ARG A 495 9.61 -23.11 -15.70
C ARG A 495 8.65 -24.07 -15.00
N ARG A 496 7.35 -23.77 -14.92
CA ARG A 496 6.37 -24.73 -14.39
C ARG A 496 6.28 -25.91 -15.35
N SER A 497 6.82 -27.04 -14.92
CA SER A 497 6.65 -28.35 -15.56
C SER A 497 5.29 -28.94 -15.22
#